data_AF-A0A132P7I7-F1
#
_entry.id   AF-A0A132P7I7-F1
#
_cell.length_a   1.000
_cell.length_b   1.000
_cell.length_c   1.000
_cell.angle_alpha   90.00
_cell.angle_beta   90.00
_cell.angle_gamma   90.00
#
_symmetry.space_group_name_H-M   'P 1'
#
loop_
_entity.id
_entity.type
_entity.pdbx_description
1 polymer ?
#
loop_
_entity_poly.entity_id
_entity_poly.type
_entity_poly.pdbx_seq_one_letter_code
_entity_poly.pdbx_strand_id
1 'polypeptide(L)' 'MNFTKRIQKCGEMMGITVLDHLIIGRKRYFSLREEGMMEEK' A
#
# COMPACT_ATOMS: atom_id res chain seq x y z
N MET A 1 -1.42 -2.97 -10.01
CA MET A 1 -1.51 -3.31 -8.56
C MET A 1 -0.57 -4.43 -8.10
N ASN A 2 0.02 -5.23 -8.99
CA ASN A 2 0.89 -6.37 -8.62
C ASN A 2 2.11 -6.00 -7.77
N PHE A 3 2.69 -4.81 -7.95
CA PHE A 3 3.81 -4.33 -7.13
C PHE A 3 3.39 -4.19 -5.66
N THR A 4 2.34 -3.39 -5.38
CA THR A 4 1.80 -3.18 -4.03
C THR A 4 1.46 -4.50 -3.35
N LYS A 5 0.78 -5.41 -4.05
CA LYS A 5 0.42 -6.74 -3.52
C LYS A 5 1.65 -7.58 -3.15
N ARG A 6 2.72 -7.55 -3.95
CA ARG A 6 3.97 -8.25 -3.63
C ARG A 6 4.63 -7.67 -2.38
N ILE A 7 4.66 -6.35 -2.25
CA ILE A 7 5.23 -5.69 -1.06
C ILE A 7 4.41 -6.02 0.19
N GLN A 8 3.08 -6.00 0.12
CA GLN A 8 2.20 -6.43 1.22
C GLN A 8 2.48 -7.89 1.63
N LYS A 9 2.60 -8.80 0.65
CA LYS A 9 2.92 -10.21 0.93
C LYS A 9 4.31 -10.38 1.57
N CYS A 10 5.31 -9.62 1.12
CA CYS A 10 6.63 -9.62 1.75
C CYS A 10 6.58 -9.12 3.19
N GLY A 11 5.86 -8.03 3.44
CA GLY A 11 5.65 -7.50 4.78
C GLY A 11 5.01 -8.52 5.70
N GLU A 12 3.94 -9.18 5.25
CA GLU A 12 3.27 -10.26 6.00
C GLU A 12 4.24 -11.38 6.38
N MET A 13 5.05 -11.88 5.44
CA MET A 13 6.03 -12.94 5.73
C MET A 13 7.08 -12.53 6.77
N MET A 14 7.36 -11.23 6.86
CA MET A 14 8.32 -10.66 7.81
C MET A 14 7.67 -10.19 9.13
N GLY A 15 6.34 -10.32 9.27
CA GLY A 15 5.61 -9.77 10.42
C GLY A 15 5.57 -8.23 10.45
N ILE A 16 5.73 -7.58 9.28
CA ILE A 16 5.76 -6.12 9.14
C ILE A 16 4.58 -5.67 8.27
N THR A 17 3.64 -4.92 8.86
CA THR A 17 2.48 -4.41 8.13
C THR A 17 2.83 -3.24 7.21
N VAL A 18 2.44 -3.34 5.94
CA VAL A 18 2.50 -2.20 5.00
C VAL A 18 1.28 -1.32 5.25
N LEU A 19 1.52 -0.11 5.76
CA LEU A 19 0.45 0.79 6.18
C LEU A 19 -0.31 1.42 5.01
N ASP A 20 0.41 1.82 3.96
CA ASP A 20 -0.17 2.45 2.77
C ASP A 20 0.85 2.49 1.62
N HIS A 21 0.36 2.66 0.39
CA HIS A 21 1.14 3.04 -0.77
C HIS A 21 0.69 4.42 -1.23
N LEU A 22 1.54 5.42 -1.00
CA LEU A 22 1.28 6.81 -1.41
C LEU A 22 1.89 7.09 -2.79
N ILE A 23 1.06 7.54 -3.73
CA ILE A 23 1.51 8.09 -5.01
C ILE A 23 1.57 9.61 -4.88
N ILE A 24 2.78 10.18 -4.91
CA ILE A 24 3.01 11.60 -4.67
C ILE A 24 3.07 12.38 -5.99
N GLY A 25 2.28 13.44 -6.11
CA GLY A 25 2.37 14.45 -7.15
C GLY A 25 2.83 15.81 -6.60
N ARG A 26 2.87 16.84 -7.44
CA ARG A 26 3.46 18.15 -7.11
C ARG A 26 2.83 18.86 -5.89
N LYS A 27 1.51 18.77 -5.71
CA LYS A 27 0.75 19.40 -4.60
C LYS A 27 -0.37 18.50 -4.07
N ARG A 28 -0.30 17.20 -4.36
CA ARG A 28 -1.32 16.22 -3.98
C ARG A 28 -0.68 14.85 -3.81
N TYR A 29 -1.32 14.00 -3.03
CA TYR A 29 -1.01 12.58 -2.97
C TYR A 29 -2.28 11.77 -3.28
N PHE A 30 -2.09 10.49 -3.54
CA PHE A 30 -3.16 9.51 -3.67
C PHE A 30 -2.81 8.32 -2.78
N SER A 31 -3.64 8.07 -1.77
CA SER A 31 -3.49 6.95 -0.84
C SER A 31 -4.25 5.75 -1.39
N LEU A 32 -3.55 4.65 -1.62
CA LEU A 32 -4.20 3.43 -2.08
C LEU A 32 -5.07 2.81 -0.97
N ARG A 33 -4.75 3.05 0.29
CA ARG A 33 -5.56 2.61 1.42
C ARG A 33 -6.85 3.41 1.56
N GLU A 34 -6.80 4.75 1.54
CA GLU A 34 -7.99 5.60 1.68
C GLU A 34 -9.01 5.32 0.57
N GLU A 35 -8.51 4.93 -0.61
CA GLU A 35 -9.31 4.66 -1.81
C GLU A 35 -9.79 3.20 -1.89
N GLY A 36 -9.59 2.40 -0.83
CA GLY A 36 -10.06 1.01 -0.75
C GLY A 36 -9.36 0.06 -1.72
N MET A 37 -8.18 0.43 -2.23
CA MET A 37 -7.41 -0.35 -3.20
C MET A 37 -6.39 -1.30 -2.55
N MET A 38 -6.25 -1.23 -1.23
CA MET A 38 -5.46 -2.15 -0.43
C MET A 38 -6.37 -3.00 0.44
N GLU A 39 -6.08 -4.29 0.53
CA GLU A 39 -6.79 -5.20 1.42
C GLU A 39 -6.52 -4.80 2.88
N GLU A 40 -7.59 -4.56 3.64
CA GLU A 40 -7.50 -4.43 5.10
C GLU A 40 -7.47 -5.83 5.72
N LYS A 41 -6.53 -6.03 6.65
CA LYS A 41 -6.51 -7.21 7.54
C LYS A 41 -6.91 -6.79 8.94
#